data_AF-A0A061A493-F1
#
_entry.id   AF-A0A061A493-F1
#
_cell.length_a   1.000
_cell.length_b   1.000
_cell.length_c   1.000
_cell.angle_alpha   90.00
_cell.angle_beta   90.00
_cell.angle_gamma   90.00
#
_symmetry.space_group_name_H-M   'P 1'
#
loop_
_entity.id
_entity.type
_entity.pdbx_description
1 polymer ?
#
loop_
_entity_poly.entity_id
_entity_poly.type
_entity_poly.pdbx_seq_one_letter_code
_entity_poly.pdbx_strand_id
1 'polypeptide(L)'
;AKFWMQVMGDLRNGVKLKKVQERQYNPLAIEFQLTPYEMLMDDIRSKRYKLRKVMVNNDIPPRLKKSAHEVILDFIRSRPPLNPVSAQPIETTDILYIN
;
A
#
# COMPACT_ATOMS: atom_id res chain seq x y z
N ALA A 1 -14.69 28.07 -26.13
CA ALA A 1 -15.91 27.31 -25.80
C ALA A 1 -16.30 26.22 -26.82
N LYS A 2 -15.87 26.27 -28.09
CA LYS A 2 -16.33 25.34 -29.16
C LYS A 2 -15.82 23.90 -29.05
N PHE A 3 -14.69 23.67 -28.38
CA PHE A 3 -14.06 22.35 -28.26
C PHE A 3 -14.93 21.33 -27.49
N TRP A 4 -15.55 21.74 -26.38
CA TRP A 4 -16.38 20.85 -25.57
C TRP A 4 -17.64 20.37 -26.29
N MET A 5 -18.25 21.23 -27.13
CA MET A 5 -19.40 20.82 -27.94
C MET A 5 -19.03 19.79 -29.00
N GLN A 6 -17.81 19.86 -29.54
CA GLN A 6 -17.29 18.89 -30.49
C GLN A 6 -17.03 17.53 -29.80
N VAL A 7 -16.32 17.55 -28.67
CA VAL A 7 -16.05 16.33 -27.87
C VAL A 7 -17.35 15.61 -27.47
N MET A 8 -18.35 16.37 -27.02
CA MET A 8 -19.65 15.81 -26.65
C MET A 8 -20.43 15.28 -27.87
N GLY A 9 -20.29 15.93 -29.03
CA GLY A 9 -20.85 15.45 -30.29
C GLY A 9 -20.24 14.12 -30.73
N ASP A 10 -18.91 14.02 -30.68
CA ASP A 10 -18.18 12.80 -31.03
C ASP A 10 -18.53 11.64 -30.09
N LEU A 11 -18.69 11.92 -28.78
CA LEU A 11 -19.08 10.92 -27.80
C LEU A 11 -20.51 10.39 -28.03
N ARG A 12 -21.46 11.27 -28.40
CA ARG A 12 -22.85 10.90 -28.68
C ARG A 12 -22.98 9.99 -29.91
N ASN A 13 -22.07 10.13 -30.87
CA ASN A 13 -21.99 9.26 -32.04
C ASN A 13 -21.40 7.88 -31.71
N GLY A 14 -20.85 7.71 -30.51
CA GLY A 14 -20.28 6.46 -30.00
C GLY A 14 -18.87 6.18 -30.51
N VAL A 15 -18.11 5.41 -29.73
CA VAL A 15 -16.76 4.95 -30.11
C VAL A 15 -16.77 3.45 -30.39
N LYS A 16 -16.22 3.05 -31.54
CA LYS A 16 -16.00 1.63 -31.84
C LYS A 16 -14.75 1.18 -31.09
N LEU A 17 -14.96 0.46 -30.00
CA LEU A 17 -13.86 -0.21 -29.32
C LEU A 17 -13.26 -1.25 -30.27
N LYS A 18 -11.93 -1.24 -30.39
CA LYS A 18 -11.22 -2.31 -31.09
C LYS A 18 -11.59 -3.61 -30.35
N LYS A 19 -12.26 -4.54 -31.05
CA LYS A 19 -12.47 -5.88 -30.52
C LYS A 19 -11.07 -6.44 -30.29
N VAL A 20 -10.68 -6.49 -29.03
CA VAL A 20 -9.51 -7.25 -28.61
C VAL A 20 -9.91 -8.67 -29.02
N GLN A 21 -9.37 -9.17 -30.14
CA GLN A 21 -9.18 -10.61 -30.25
C GLN A 21 -8.51 -10.95 -28.95
N GLU A 22 -9.17 -11.80 -28.15
CA GLU A 22 -8.65 -12.29 -26.88
C GLU A 22 -7.15 -12.39 -27.08
N ARG A 23 -6.39 -11.47 -26.46
CA ARG A 23 -4.95 -11.69 -26.34
C ARG A 23 -4.93 -13.13 -25.87
N GLN A 24 -4.27 -14.02 -26.60
CA GLN A 24 -4.05 -15.37 -26.11
C GLN A 24 -3.37 -15.17 -24.77
N TYR A 25 -4.18 -15.14 -23.72
CA TYR A 25 -3.76 -14.89 -22.38
C TYR A 25 -3.28 -16.27 -22.04
N ASN A 26 -2.01 -16.53 -22.37
CA ASN A 26 -1.44 -17.85 -22.15
C ASN A 26 -1.54 -18.10 -20.64
N PRO A 27 -2.49 -18.94 -20.17
CA PRO A 27 -2.63 -19.16 -18.74
C PRO A 27 -1.40 -19.92 -18.21
N LEU A 28 -0.70 -20.64 -19.11
CA LEU A 28 0.36 -21.60 -18.82
C LEU A 28 1.72 -20.96 -18.51
N ALA A 29 1.83 -19.62 -18.45
CA ALA A 29 3.06 -18.95 -18.02
C ALA A 29 2.99 -18.34 -16.62
N ILE A 30 1.81 -18.37 -15.96
CA ILE A 30 1.63 -17.81 -14.61
C ILE A 30 1.76 -18.89 -13.53
N GLU A 31 1.51 -20.16 -13.87
CA GLU A 31 1.49 -21.27 -12.91
C GLU A 31 2.82 -21.52 -12.17
N PHE A 32 3.91 -20.90 -12.62
CA PHE A 32 5.23 -20.97 -11.97
C PHE A 32 5.82 -19.60 -11.59
N GLN A 33 5.09 -18.50 -11.81
CA GLN A 33 5.52 -17.20 -11.31
C GLN A 33 4.83 -16.95 -9.99
N LEU A 34 5.63 -16.92 -8.92
CA LEU A 34 5.20 -16.40 -7.63
C LEU A 34 4.47 -15.08 -7.89
N THR A 35 3.31 -14.89 -7.27
CA THR A 35 2.62 -13.60 -7.32
C THR A 35 3.60 -12.52 -6.86
N PRO A 36 3.46 -11.26 -7.31
CA PRO A 36 4.31 -10.17 -6.83
C PRO A 36 4.38 -10.10 -5.28
N TYR A 37 3.30 -10.48 -4.61
CA TYR A 37 3.24 -10.65 -3.15
C TYR A 37 4.13 -11.80 -2.65
N GLU A 38 4.04 -12.98 -3.24
CA GLU A 38 4.83 -14.14 -2.85
C GLU A 38 6.33 -13.92 -3.11
N MET A 39 6.70 -13.28 -4.21
CA MET A 39 8.08 -12.84 -4.48
C MET A 39 8.59 -11.93 -3.36
N LEU A 40 7.79 -10.92 -2.99
CA LEU A 40 8.11 -10.00 -1.90
C LEU A 40 8.25 -10.74 -0.55
N MET A 41 7.32 -11.65 -0.25
CA MET A 41 7.37 -12.43 0.98
C MET A 41 8.57 -13.37 1.02
N ASP A 42 9.01 -13.90 -0.12
CA ASP A 42 10.25 -14.67 -0.22
C ASP A 42 11.50 -13.80 0.00
N ASP A 43 11.55 -12.60 -0.58
CA ASP A 43 12.65 -11.66 -0.38
C ASP A 43 12.77 -11.20 1.08
N ILE A 44 11.63 -10.96 1.77
CA ILE A 44 11.59 -10.62 3.19
C ILE A 44 12.11 -11.79 4.05
N ARG A 45 11.62 -13.00 3.80
CA ARG A 45 12.02 -14.20 4.57
C ARG A 45 13.49 -14.54 4.36
N SER A 46 13.97 -14.46 3.12
CA SER A 46 15.38 -14.69 2.76
C SER A 46 16.30 -13.52 3.12
N LYS A 47 15.75 -12.39 3.59
CA LYS A 47 16.48 -11.17 3.98
C LYS A 47 17.41 -10.70 2.86
N ARG A 48 16.94 -10.76 1.61
CA ARG A 48 17.74 -10.41 0.41
C ARG A 48 18.28 -8.98 0.44
N TYR A 49 17.63 -8.08 1.17
CA TYR A 49 18.00 -6.67 1.25
C TYR A 49 18.50 -6.28 2.65
N LYS A 50 19.55 -5.47 2.69
CA LYS A 50 20.06 -4.84 3.92
C LYS A 50 19.36 -3.49 4.12
N LEU A 51 18.59 -3.37 5.19
CA LEU A 51 17.96 -2.10 5.56
C LEU A 51 19.00 -1.09 6.06
N ARG A 52 18.83 0.18 5.69
CA ARG A 52 19.61 1.28 6.30
C ARG A 52 19.18 1.44 7.76
N LYS A 53 20.15 1.64 8.65
CA LYS A 53 19.85 1.96 10.05
C LYS A 53 19.30 3.39 10.12
N VAL A 54 18.04 3.52 10.49
CA VAL A 54 17.44 4.83 10.81
C VAL A 54 17.78 5.14 12.26
N MET A 55 18.50 6.23 12.49
CA MET A 55 18.70 6.78 13.83
C MET A 55 17.48 7.64 14.19
N VAL A 56 17.03 7.58 15.43
CA VAL A 56 16.00 8.50 15.95
C VAL A 56 16.72 9.37 16.98
N ASN A 57 16.75 10.69 16.74
CA ASN A 57 17.42 11.66 17.62
C ASN A 57 18.92 11.41 17.87
N ASN A 58 19.66 11.02 16.83
CA ASN A 58 21.12 10.75 16.86
C ASN A 58 21.58 9.58 17.74
N ASP A 59 20.68 8.84 18.39
CA ASP A 59 21.01 7.61 19.08
C ASP A 59 20.58 6.37 18.28
N ILE A 60 21.41 5.33 18.33
CA ILE A 60 21.02 3.99 17.90
C ILE A 60 20.09 3.47 18.98
N PRO A 61 18.79 3.19 18.70
CA PRO A 61 17.90 2.63 19.70
C PRO A 61 18.57 1.38 20.31
N PRO A 62 18.66 1.26 21.64
CA PRO A 62 19.22 0.08 22.28
C PRO A 62 18.59 -1.15 21.64
N ARG A 63 19.41 -2.17 21.29
CA ARG A 63 18.89 -3.42 20.75
C ARG A 63 17.70 -3.83 21.61
N LEU A 64 16.52 -3.83 21.02
CA LEU A 64 15.29 -4.16 21.73
C LEU A 64 15.52 -5.55 22.29
N LYS A 65 15.52 -5.68 23.63
CA LYS A 65 15.82 -6.96 24.31
C LYS A 65 14.84 -8.06 23.90
N LYS A 66 13.65 -7.65 23.42
CA LYS A 66 12.58 -8.48 22.87
C LYS A 66 12.40 -8.18 21.40
N SER A 67 11.95 -9.15 20.62
CA SER A 67 11.57 -8.88 19.23
C SER A 67 10.38 -7.91 19.16
N ALA A 68 10.27 -7.09 18.11
CA ALA A 68 9.10 -6.21 17.93
C ALA A 68 7.78 -7.00 17.95
N HIS A 69 7.79 -8.20 17.35
CA HIS A 69 6.68 -9.14 17.39
C HIS A 69 6.27 -9.53 18.82
N GLU A 70 7.23 -9.85 19.68
CA GLU A 70 6.98 -10.20 21.07
C GLU A 70 6.46 -9.02 21.89
N VAL A 71 6.99 -7.82 21.67
CA VAL A 71 6.51 -6.58 22.31
C VAL A 71 5.05 -6.30 21.95
N ILE A 72 4.70 -6.44 20.67
CA ILE A 72 3.31 -6.24 20.20
C ILE A 72 2.38 -7.30 20.80
N LEU A 73 2.81 -8.57 20.84
CA LEU A 73 2.00 -9.63 21.44
C LEU A 73 1.81 -9.44 22.94
N ASP A 74 2.84 -9.00 23.67
CA ASP A 74 2.73 -8.69 25.11
C ASP A 74 1.72 -7.55 25.35
N PHE A 75 1.68 -6.55 24.48
CA PHE A 75 0.70 -5.47 24.54
C PHE A 75 -0.74 -5.95 24.28
N ILE A 76 -0.96 -6.81 23.27
CA ILE A 76 -2.30 -7.36 23.00
C ILE A 76 -2.77 -8.24 24.16
N ARG A 77 -1.87 -9.08 24.70
CA ARG A 77 -2.17 -9.98 25.82
C ARG A 77 -2.48 -9.24 27.12
N SER A 78 -1.84 -8.10 27.37
CA SER A 78 -2.09 -7.31 28.58
C SER A 78 -3.43 -6.59 28.59
N ARG A 79 -4.12 -6.52 27.44
CA ARG A 79 -5.43 -5.86 27.28
C ARG A 79 -5.49 -4.50 28.00
N PRO A 80 -4.56 -3.57 27.69
CA PRO A 80 -4.53 -2.28 28.34
C PRO A 80 -5.84 -1.51 28.06
N PRO A 81 -6.28 -0.65 29.00
CA PRO A 81 -7.49 0.14 28.80
C PRO A 81 -7.32 1.06 27.58
N LEU A 82 -8.32 1.07 26.69
CA LEU A 82 -8.35 1.95 25.53
C LEU A 82 -8.83 3.33 25.93
N ASN A 83 -8.19 4.38 25.42
CA ASN A 83 -8.70 5.74 25.55
C ASN A 83 -10.02 5.86 24.77
N PRO A 84 -11.05 6.51 25.34
CA PRO A 84 -12.28 6.75 24.60
C PRO A 84 -11.99 7.61 23.37
N VAL A 85 -12.78 7.43 22.32
CA VAL A 85 -12.63 8.16 21.05
C VAL A 85 -12.67 9.68 21.27
N SER A 86 -13.45 10.15 22.25
CA SER A 86 -13.53 11.57 22.63
C SER A 86 -12.23 12.16 23.19
N ALA A 87 -11.31 11.32 23.68
CA ALA A 87 -10.02 11.72 24.21
C ALA A 87 -8.87 11.55 23.20
N GLN A 88 -9.15 11.00 22.01
CA GLN A 88 -8.18 10.93 20.93
C GLN A 88 -8.06 12.32 20.30
N PRO A 89 -6.88 12.96 20.31
CA PRO A 89 -6.68 14.15 19.50
C PRO A 89 -6.85 13.75 18.04
N ILE A 90 -7.87 14.29 17.39
CA ILE A 90 -8.01 14.18 15.95
C ILE A 90 -6.89 15.05 15.38
N GLU A 91 -5.76 14.44 15.03
CA GLU A 91 -4.79 15.12 14.17
C GLU A 91 -5.47 15.30 12.81
N THR A 92 -6.14 16.45 12.65
CA THR A 92 -6.49 16.97 11.33
C THR A 92 -5.17 17.26 10.64
N THR A 93 -4.59 16.27 9.97
CA THR A 93 -3.56 16.56 8.98
C THR A 93 -4.22 17.49 7.99
N ASP A 94 -3.70 18.71 7.88
CA ASP A 94 -4.19 19.77 7.03
C ASP A 94 -4.37 19.26 5.58
N ILE A 95 -5.57 18.78 5.25
CA ILE A 95 -6.03 18.56 3.87
C ILE A 95 -6.61 19.86 3.29
N LEU A 96 -6.34 20.99 3.93
CA LEU A 96 -6.50 22.30 3.33
C LEU A 96 -5.33 22.49 2.35
N TYR A 97 -5.62 22.97 1.16
CA TYR A 97 -4.71 23.18 0.01
C TYR A 97 -4.54 22.01 -0.96
N ILE A 98 -5.65 21.63 -1.62
CA ILE A 98 -5.63 21.45 -3.08
C ILE A 98 -6.87 22.15 -3.64
N ASN A 99 -6.71 23.42 -4.03
CA ASN A 99 -7.58 24.13 -4.98
C ASN A 99 -6.69 24.56 -6.14
#